data_AF-A0A1Y2EWI2-F1
#
_entry.id   AF-A0A1Y2EWI2-F1
#
_cell.length_a   1.000
_cell.length_b   1.000
_cell.length_c   1.000
_cell.angle_alpha   90.00
_cell.angle_beta   90.00
_cell.angle_gamma   90.00
#
_symmetry.space_group_name_H-M   'P 1'
#
loop_
_entity.id
_entity.type
_entity.pdbx_description
1 polymer ?
#
loop_
_entity_poly.entity_id
_entity_poly.type
_entity_poly.pdbx_seq_one_letter_code
_entity_poly.pdbx_strand_id
1 'polypeptide(L)'
;MSTPMLLAPVAPSRYRQLVIRGLLSLLALVCVLHLTKRTSSPPPSIAKSHPGSTLTFKSYLKAHFPISAPLSDDLGEELAQDARPHLWLTVADAQMMDGPTAGLQMMIRKLNQEREAKMERRTELVVLCLDTGCLSKAEERGSYAYGGFRGGVPIRMVGGPREWFKVAGVLDALRSGRDVFFVDSEVYFKNDPYPLLDPLLNSADIVAGEMPVGTLNTGLMWIKASDKALEMWETMSELAIEGAAKVQDDFNKLLATADRLTTDPEGSSNTGFLSANGLQVQLLDPNSFRGVNIIFGDLEVERPDAVSLQLSCSGDSRDRAFIAQSLGYYPDLDGYYTSRRSLLKIDELRGSSDEVLQMFKILLVAAHYSRRSIEPPSTVTFTDLAGLPRPIYTSFAISRIGKSIGVSIVEYNYAHHAIQHLASAPPLPLGGPRGVEAPQAVLSEGEEGEQGVEDPEFVLEDENEEEEGVAALQGSAELDLRNCETLSDLLHRLLSHAYHHERVLTLTNFRTAPNWRNWELPEPVANLTTCLDLDKPPTCGAICRRSAEEPKKTKWPSLREVMVEPGAW
;
A
#
# COMPACT_ATOMS: atom_id res chain seq x y z
N MET A 1 -24.74 -52.59 -91.85
CA MET A 1 -24.29 -51.27 -91.36
C MET A 1 -25.11 -50.92 -90.13
N SER A 2 -24.51 -51.02 -88.95
CA SER A 2 -25.06 -50.54 -87.67
C SER A 2 -23.85 -50.11 -86.83
N THR A 3 -23.82 -48.85 -86.41
CA THR A 3 -22.71 -48.20 -85.70
C THR A 3 -23.12 -47.95 -84.24
N PRO A 4 -22.23 -48.12 -83.24
CA PRO A 4 -22.61 -48.07 -81.84
C PRO A 4 -22.59 -46.65 -81.26
N MET A 5 -23.42 -46.44 -80.24
CA MET A 5 -23.63 -45.19 -79.52
C MET A 5 -22.68 -45.13 -78.31
N LEU A 6 -21.85 -44.08 -78.25
CA LEU A 6 -20.92 -43.80 -77.14
C LEU A 6 -21.64 -43.01 -76.03
N LEU A 7 -21.60 -43.52 -74.79
CA LEU A 7 -22.03 -42.84 -73.58
C LEU A 7 -20.93 -41.88 -73.08
N ALA A 8 -21.27 -40.62 -72.86
CA ALA A 8 -20.40 -39.60 -72.27
C ALA A 8 -20.37 -39.70 -70.73
N PRO A 9 -19.22 -39.44 -70.07
CA PRO A 9 -19.11 -39.54 -68.62
C PRO A 9 -19.73 -38.31 -67.91
N VAL A 10 -20.53 -38.58 -66.89
CA VAL A 10 -21.15 -37.58 -66.02
C VAL A 10 -20.07 -36.99 -65.10
N ALA A 11 -19.85 -35.67 -65.21
CA ALA A 11 -18.94 -34.94 -64.33
C ALA A 11 -19.44 -34.96 -62.87
N PRO A 12 -18.57 -35.22 -61.88
CA PRO A 12 -18.97 -35.24 -60.48
C PRO A 12 -19.40 -33.84 -60.04
N SER A 13 -20.60 -33.75 -59.45
CA SER A 13 -21.22 -32.50 -58.99
C SER A 13 -20.27 -31.70 -58.10
N ARG A 14 -20.19 -30.37 -58.31
CA ARG A 14 -19.42 -29.41 -57.50
C ARG A 14 -19.58 -29.58 -55.99
N TYR A 15 -20.72 -30.12 -55.54
CA TYR A 15 -20.99 -30.43 -54.15
C TYR A 15 -20.03 -31.46 -53.53
N ARG A 16 -19.63 -32.50 -54.26
CA ARG A 16 -18.66 -33.50 -53.77
C ARG A 16 -17.27 -32.91 -53.57
N GLN A 17 -16.86 -31.96 -54.41
CA GLN A 17 -15.56 -31.31 -54.28
C GLN A 17 -15.51 -30.35 -53.07
N LEU A 18 -16.62 -29.67 -52.76
CA LEU A 18 -16.71 -28.81 -51.57
C LEU A 18 -16.67 -29.62 -50.27
N VAL A 19 -17.37 -30.74 -50.22
CA VAL A 19 -17.40 -31.62 -49.04
C VAL A 19 -16.02 -32.24 -48.77
N ILE A 20 -15.31 -32.68 -49.82
CA ILE A 20 -13.95 -33.22 -49.68
C ILE A 20 -12.97 -32.14 -49.21
N ARG A 21 -13.07 -30.91 -49.71
CA ARG A 21 -12.22 -29.80 -49.25
C ARG A 21 -12.51 -29.43 -47.79
N GLY A 22 -13.78 -29.38 -47.39
CA GLY A 22 -14.15 -29.14 -45.98
C GLY A 22 -13.62 -30.22 -45.04
N LEU A 23 -13.74 -31.50 -45.42
CA LEU A 23 -13.22 -32.63 -44.64
C LEU A 23 -11.68 -32.63 -44.54
N LEU A 24 -10.98 -32.27 -45.62
CA LEU A 24 -9.52 -32.16 -45.60
C LEU A 24 -9.03 -30.99 -44.75
N SER A 25 -9.72 -29.85 -44.77
CA SER A 25 -9.42 -28.73 -43.87
C SER A 25 -9.69 -29.07 -42.40
N LEU A 26 -10.76 -29.82 -42.10
CA LEU A 26 -11.06 -30.27 -40.75
C LEU A 26 -10.02 -31.29 -40.25
N LEU A 27 -9.60 -32.24 -41.11
CA LEU A 27 -8.55 -33.20 -40.81
C LEU A 27 -7.19 -32.53 -40.60
N ALA A 28 -6.86 -31.51 -41.40
CA ALA A 28 -5.65 -30.71 -41.19
C ALA A 28 -5.68 -29.98 -39.85
N LEU A 29 -6.83 -29.40 -39.47
CA LEU A 29 -7.00 -28.73 -38.17
C LEU A 29 -6.87 -29.71 -36.99
N VAL A 30 -7.46 -30.90 -37.11
CA VAL A 30 -7.37 -31.96 -36.08
C VAL A 30 -5.95 -32.53 -35.99
N CYS A 31 -5.24 -32.71 -37.12
CA CYS A 31 -3.84 -33.12 -37.12
C CYS A 31 -2.92 -32.06 -36.50
N VAL A 32 -3.15 -30.77 -36.76
CA VAL A 32 -2.39 -29.67 -36.11
C VAL A 32 -2.66 -29.64 -34.60
N LEU A 33 -3.92 -29.83 -34.18
CA LEU A 33 -4.29 -29.91 -32.76
C LEU A 33 -3.78 -31.19 -32.05
N HIS A 34 -3.55 -32.29 -32.77
CA HIS A 34 -2.94 -33.50 -32.22
C HIS A 34 -1.40 -33.49 -32.24
N LEU A 35 -0.77 -32.82 -33.20
CA LEU A 35 0.70 -32.68 -33.27
C LEU A 35 1.25 -31.64 -32.29
N THR A 36 0.43 -30.71 -31.80
CA THR A 36 0.81 -29.78 -30.71
C THR A 36 0.62 -30.37 -29.31
N LYS A 37 -0.04 -31.54 -29.19
CA LYS A 37 -0.08 -32.33 -27.95
C LYS A 37 1.19 -33.19 -27.80
N ARG A 38 2.37 -32.59 -27.99
CA ARG A 38 3.60 -33.17 -27.46
C ARG A 38 3.51 -33.07 -25.94
N THR A 39 3.48 -34.22 -25.29
CA THR A 39 3.66 -34.42 -23.85
C THR A 39 5.07 -33.97 -23.44
N SER A 40 5.36 -32.67 -23.47
CA SER A 40 6.27 -32.09 -22.51
C SER A 40 5.42 -31.78 -21.30
N SER A 41 5.66 -32.47 -20.18
CA SER A 41 5.31 -31.91 -18.88
C SER A 41 5.69 -30.43 -18.90
N PRO A 42 4.81 -29.49 -18.53
CA PRO A 42 5.20 -28.10 -18.45
C PRO A 42 6.48 -28.05 -17.59
N PRO A 43 7.50 -27.28 -17.98
CA PRO A 43 8.66 -27.09 -17.12
C PRO A 43 8.14 -26.71 -15.74
N PRO A 44 8.75 -27.21 -14.65
CA PRO A 44 8.27 -26.91 -13.30
C PRO A 44 8.08 -25.40 -13.19
N SER A 45 6.83 -24.97 -13.00
CA SER A 45 6.50 -23.55 -12.95
C SER A 45 7.24 -22.99 -11.75
N ILE A 46 8.19 -22.08 -11.99
CA ILE A 46 8.91 -21.42 -10.92
C ILE A 46 7.87 -20.74 -10.03
N ALA A 47 7.95 -20.95 -8.72
CA ALA A 47 7.03 -20.32 -7.78
C ALA A 47 7.14 -18.78 -7.86
N LYS A 48 6.01 -18.08 -7.66
CA LYS A 48 5.99 -16.62 -7.61
C LYS A 48 6.75 -16.08 -6.40
N SER A 49 6.71 -16.76 -5.26
CA SER A 49 7.57 -16.46 -4.12
C SER A 49 8.75 -17.43 -4.13
N HIS A 50 9.97 -16.91 -4.26
CA HIS A 50 11.16 -17.75 -4.39
C HIS A 50 12.26 -17.34 -3.40
N PRO A 51 12.81 -18.27 -2.59
CA PRO A 51 13.84 -17.95 -1.61
C PRO A 51 15.19 -17.58 -2.25
N GLY A 52 15.39 -17.93 -3.53
CA GLY A 52 16.58 -17.56 -4.30
C GLY A 52 17.84 -18.37 -3.98
N SER A 53 17.70 -19.53 -3.33
CA SER A 53 18.83 -20.44 -3.04
C SER A 53 19.37 -21.18 -4.28
N THR A 54 18.55 -21.33 -5.32
CA THR A 54 18.86 -22.13 -6.52
C THR A 54 18.74 -21.36 -7.84
N LEU A 55 18.26 -20.11 -7.78
CA LEU A 55 17.90 -19.32 -8.95
C LEU A 55 18.34 -17.88 -8.73
N THR A 56 19.11 -17.32 -9.67
CA THR A 56 19.48 -15.90 -9.64
C THR A 56 18.28 -15.01 -9.95
N PHE A 57 18.32 -13.75 -9.52
CA PHE A 57 17.21 -12.82 -9.75
C PHE A 57 16.97 -12.60 -11.25
N LYS A 58 18.04 -12.46 -12.04
CA LYS A 58 17.96 -12.42 -13.50
C LYS A 58 17.23 -13.63 -14.11
N SER A 59 17.49 -14.83 -13.60
CA SER A 59 16.84 -16.06 -14.08
C SER A 59 15.37 -16.13 -13.66
N TYR A 60 15.07 -15.67 -12.44
CA TYR A 60 13.71 -15.50 -11.93
C TYR A 60 12.88 -14.55 -12.81
N LEU A 61 13.41 -13.36 -13.13
CA LEU A 61 12.76 -12.40 -14.02
C LEU A 61 12.54 -12.96 -15.42
N LYS A 62 13.50 -13.72 -15.96
CA LYS A 62 13.38 -14.34 -17.28
C LYS A 62 12.27 -15.40 -17.32
N ALA A 63 12.11 -16.17 -16.25
CA ALA A 63 11.12 -17.23 -16.18
C ALA A 63 9.68 -16.70 -16.06
N HIS A 64 9.48 -15.65 -15.25
CA HIS A 64 8.15 -15.08 -15.00
C HIS A 64 7.71 -14.04 -16.02
N PHE A 65 8.65 -13.27 -16.55
CA PHE A 65 8.34 -12.14 -17.42
C PHE A 65 9.12 -12.18 -18.74
N PRO A 66 9.17 -13.31 -19.47
CA PRO A 66 10.11 -13.50 -20.59
C PRO A 66 10.10 -12.31 -21.56
N ILE A 67 11.29 -11.82 -21.90
CA ILE A 67 11.45 -10.91 -23.04
C ILE A 67 11.30 -11.82 -24.26
N SER A 68 10.11 -11.92 -24.82
CA SER A 68 9.88 -12.62 -26.09
C SER A 68 10.89 -12.12 -27.11
N ALA A 69 11.54 -13.02 -27.85
CA ALA A 69 12.27 -12.65 -29.06
C ALA A 69 11.32 -11.88 -29.99
N PRO A 70 11.82 -10.97 -30.85
CA PRO A 70 10.96 -10.18 -31.73
C PRO A 70 9.96 -11.12 -32.42
N LEU A 71 8.67 -10.78 -32.28
CA LEU A 71 7.65 -11.33 -33.16
C LEU A 71 8.19 -11.17 -34.57
N SER A 72 8.21 -12.27 -35.33
CA SER A 72 8.72 -12.39 -36.71
C SER A 72 8.80 -11.06 -37.47
N ASP A 73 9.91 -10.81 -38.17
CA ASP A 73 10.34 -9.63 -38.97
C ASP A 73 9.27 -8.74 -39.66
N ASP A 74 8.01 -9.18 -39.73
CA ASP A 74 6.85 -8.48 -40.27
C ASP A 74 6.07 -7.61 -39.24
N LEU A 75 6.31 -7.74 -37.93
CA LEU A 75 5.72 -6.88 -36.88
C LEU A 75 6.85 -6.20 -36.09
N GLY A 76 7.19 -4.98 -36.48
CA GLY A 76 8.39 -4.25 -36.05
C GLY A 76 8.65 -4.20 -34.54
N GLU A 77 9.93 -3.97 -34.18
CA GLU A 77 10.44 -3.94 -32.79
C GLU A 77 9.61 -3.09 -31.82
N GLU A 78 8.95 -2.01 -32.27
CA GLU A 78 8.08 -1.17 -31.46
C GLU A 78 6.88 -1.94 -30.86
N LEU A 79 6.20 -2.79 -31.63
CA LEU A 79 5.07 -3.60 -31.14
C LEU A 79 5.50 -4.67 -30.14
N ALA A 80 6.74 -5.18 -30.26
CA ALA A 80 7.28 -6.16 -29.31
C ALA A 80 7.73 -5.51 -27.99
N GLN A 81 8.12 -4.24 -27.99
CA GLN A 81 8.44 -3.50 -26.77
C GLN A 81 7.19 -3.15 -25.96
N ASP A 82 6.08 -2.82 -26.63
CA ASP A 82 4.78 -2.49 -26.01
C ASP A 82 4.11 -3.69 -25.30
N ALA A 83 4.43 -4.91 -25.71
CA ALA A 83 3.86 -6.12 -25.11
C ALA A 83 4.47 -6.51 -23.75
N ARG A 84 5.61 -5.93 -23.34
CA ARG A 84 6.31 -6.30 -22.09
C ARG A 84 5.63 -5.62 -20.92
N PRO A 85 5.50 -6.20 -19.70
CA PRO A 85 5.02 -5.43 -18.56
C PRO A 85 6.05 -4.37 -18.14
N HIS A 86 5.61 -3.27 -17.52
CA HIS A 86 6.50 -2.42 -16.74
C HIS A 86 6.95 -3.18 -15.49
N LEU A 87 8.24 -3.23 -15.21
CA LEU A 87 8.77 -3.92 -14.03
C LEU A 87 8.96 -2.94 -12.87
N TRP A 88 8.25 -3.18 -11.78
CA TRP A 88 8.42 -2.45 -10.53
C TRP A 88 9.16 -3.32 -9.52
N LEU A 89 10.09 -2.71 -8.79
CA LEU A 89 10.78 -3.35 -7.67
C LEU A 89 10.51 -2.59 -6.37
N THR A 90 10.28 -3.33 -5.30
CA THR A 90 10.23 -2.79 -3.94
C THR A 90 10.96 -3.71 -2.97
N VAL A 91 11.44 -3.18 -1.85
CA VAL A 91 12.12 -3.96 -0.80
C VAL A 91 11.24 -3.99 0.44
N ALA A 92 11.00 -5.18 0.99
CA ALA A 92 10.11 -5.36 2.14
C ALA A 92 10.61 -6.42 3.12
N ASP A 93 10.28 -6.21 4.40
CA ASP A 93 10.30 -7.23 5.45
C ASP A 93 8.87 -7.75 5.74
N ALA A 94 8.73 -8.67 6.70
CA ALA A 94 7.41 -9.19 7.07
C ALA A 94 6.42 -8.11 7.54
N GLN A 95 6.88 -7.03 8.18
CA GLN A 95 6.00 -5.98 8.69
C GLN A 95 5.49 -5.08 7.57
N MET A 96 6.33 -4.77 6.59
CA MET A 96 5.96 -3.95 5.44
C MET A 96 4.94 -4.66 4.53
N MET A 97 4.98 -5.98 4.48
CA MET A 97 4.03 -6.81 3.72
C MET A 97 2.59 -6.77 4.23
N ASP A 98 2.33 -6.26 5.44
CA ASP A 98 0.97 -6.09 5.98
C ASP A 98 0.44 -4.65 5.86
N GLY A 99 1.27 -3.71 5.39
CA GLY A 99 0.86 -2.31 5.35
C GLY A 99 1.28 -1.66 4.03
N PRO A 100 2.44 -1.00 3.97
CA PRO A 100 2.79 -0.19 2.80
C PRO A 100 2.96 -1.01 1.51
N THR A 101 3.63 -2.16 1.56
CA THR A 101 3.84 -3.02 0.38
C THR A 101 2.55 -3.68 -0.09
N ALA A 102 1.66 -4.04 0.84
CA ALA A 102 0.32 -4.55 0.48
C ALA A 102 -0.52 -3.47 -0.21
N GLY A 103 -0.47 -2.22 0.28
CA GLY A 103 -1.10 -1.08 -0.39
C GLY A 103 -0.57 -0.89 -1.81
N LEU A 104 0.75 -0.94 -2.01
CA LEU A 104 1.36 -0.86 -3.34
C LEU A 104 0.90 -1.99 -4.28
N GLN A 105 0.85 -3.24 -3.77
CA GLN A 105 0.34 -4.38 -4.54
C GLN A 105 -1.10 -4.18 -4.98
N MET A 106 -1.95 -3.67 -4.09
CA MET A 106 -3.35 -3.46 -4.41
C MET A 106 -3.55 -2.31 -5.40
N MET A 107 -2.78 -1.23 -5.27
CA MET A 107 -2.76 -0.16 -6.28
C MET A 107 -2.40 -0.73 -7.66
N ILE A 108 -1.36 -1.56 -7.76
CA ILE A 108 -0.93 -2.14 -9.05
C ILE A 108 -1.98 -3.09 -9.61
N ARG A 109 -2.71 -3.83 -8.78
CA ARG A 109 -3.86 -4.64 -9.24
C ARG A 109 -4.95 -3.78 -9.85
N LYS A 110 -5.35 -2.71 -9.15
CA LYS A 110 -6.34 -1.74 -9.65
C LYS A 110 -5.87 -1.10 -10.96
N LEU A 111 -4.63 -0.63 -10.99
CA LEU A 111 -3.99 -0.07 -12.18
C LEU A 111 -4.05 -1.04 -13.37
N ASN A 112 -3.69 -2.31 -13.15
CA ASN A 112 -3.72 -3.31 -14.21
C ASN A 112 -5.12 -3.62 -14.73
N GLN A 113 -6.15 -3.57 -13.88
CA GLN A 113 -7.54 -3.73 -14.31
C GLN A 113 -7.97 -2.57 -15.22
N GLU A 114 -7.65 -1.34 -14.84
CA GLU A 114 -7.95 -0.14 -15.62
C GLU A 114 -7.20 -0.13 -16.97
N ARG A 115 -5.93 -0.54 -16.97
CA ARG A 115 -5.09 -0.60 -18.18
C ARG A 115 -5.52 -1.73 -19.11
N GLU A 116 -5.92 -2.88 -18.57
CA GLU A 116 -6.46 -3.98 -19.37
C GLU A 116 -7.73 -3.56 -20.12
N ALA A 117 -8.61 -2.77 -19.49
CA ALA A 117 -9.79 -2.21 -20.16
C ALA A 117 -9.43 -1.25 -21.31
N LYS A 118 -8.26 -0.59 -21.23
CA LYS A 118 -7.74 0.32 -22.27
C LYS A 118 -6.78 -0.33 -23.26
N MET A 119 -6.52 -1.64 -23.11
CA MET A 119 -5.47 -2.37 -23.85
C MET A 119 -4.07 -1.75 -23.69
N GLU A 120 -3.80 -1.17 -22.53
CA GLU A 120 -2.52 -0.56 -22.17
C GLU A 120 -1.57 -1.57 -21.52
N ARG A 121 -0.27 -1.27 -21.58
CA ARG A 121 0.83 -2.08 -21.05
C ARG A 121 0.69 -2.32 -19.55
N ARG A 122 0.62 -3.57 -19.08
CA ARG A 122 0.49 -3.91 -17.65
C ARG A 122 1.75 -3.59 -16.83
N THR A 123 1.62 -3.56 -15.52
CA THR A 123 2.68 -3.34 -14.52
C THR A 123 2.82 -4.57 -13.62
N GLU A 124 4.04 -5.05 -13.39
CA GLU A 124 4.33 -6.19 -12.54
C GLU A 124 5.26 -5.78 -11.40
N LEU A 125 4.83 -6.00 -10.15
CA LEU A 125 5.63 -5.73 -8.95
C LEU A 125 6.36 -6.98 -8.49
N VAL A 126 7.66 -6.87 -8.30
CA VAL A 126 8.47 -7.88 -7.61
C VAL A 126 8.96 -7.34 -6.28
N VAL A 127 8.63 -8.06 -5.20
CA VAL A 127 9.06 -7.74 -3.83
C VAL A 127 10.39 -8.43 -3.54
N LEU A 128 11.42 -7.64 -3.25
CA LEU A 128 12.72 -8.11 -2.79
C LEU A 128 12.66 -8.33 -1.28
N CYS A 129 12.46 -9.57 -0.87
CA CYS A 129 12.16 -9.94 0.51
C CYS A 129 13.42 -10.03 1.38
N LEU A 130 13.53 -9.11 2.35
CA LEU A 130 14.55 -9.11 3.40
C LEU A 130 14.41 -10.30 4.36
N ASP A 131 13.16 -10.78 4.44
CA ASP A 131 12.50 -11.72 5.33
C ASP A 131 12.15 -13.14 4.85
N THR A 132 12.11 -14.18 5.71
CA THR A 132 11.32 -15.40 5.41
C THR A 132 9.83 -15.17 5.64
N GLY A 133 9.46 -14.32 6.60
CA GLY A 133 8.08 -13.90 6.82
C GLY A 133 7.56 -13.06 5.65
N CYS A 134 8.41 -12.22 5.05
CA CYS A 134 8.08 -11.52 3.80
C CYS A 134 7.73 -12.51 2.67
N LEU A 135 8.55 -13.55 2.46
CA LEU A 135 8.30 -14.56 1.43
C LEU A 135 6.99 -15.33 1.68
N SER A 136 6.70 -15.67 2.94
CA SER A 136 5.49 -16.39 3.33
C SER A 136 4.25 -15.54 3.05
N LYS A 137 4.25 -14.27 3.48
CA LYS A 137 3.16 -13.33 3.21
C LYS A 137 2.98 -13.03 1.72
N ALA A 138 4.07 -12.97 0.97
CA ALA A 138 4.00 -12.78 -0.48
C ALA A 138 3.37 -13.98 -1.18
N GLU A 139 3.69 -15.20 -0.73
CA GLU A 139 3.08 -16.43 -1.23
C GLU A 139 1.58 -16.48 -0.93
N GLU A 140 1.17 -16.20 0.32
CA GLU A 140 -0.23 -16.10 0.74
C GLU A 140 -1.02 -15.10 -0.12
N ARG A 141 -0.41 -13.96 -0.47
CA ARG A 141 -1.02 -12.93 -1.31
C ARG A 141 -0.92 -13.21 -2.82
N GLY A 142 -0.25 -14.28 -3.26
CA GLY A 142 -0.04 -14.62 -4.67
C GLY A 142 0.88 -13.65 -5.42
N SER A 143 1.75 -12.95 -4.70
CA SER A 143 2.62 -11.88 -5.20
C SER A 143 3.97 -12.43 -5.67
N TYR A 144 4.60 -11.74 -6.63
CA TYR A 144 5.96 -12.06 -7.07
C TYR A 144 6.96 -11.57 -6.02
N ALA A 145 7.80 -12.46 -5.50
CA ALA A 145 8.78 -12.15 -4.47
C ALA A 145 10.07 -12.96 -4.61
N TYR A 146 11.18 -12.33 -4.24
CA TYR A 146 12.51 -12.91 -4.34
C TYR A 146 13.36 -12.62 -3.09
N GLY A 147 13.90 -13.67 -2.48
CA GLY A 147 14.71 -13.59 -1.24
C GLY A 147 16.21 -13.85 -1.41
N GLY A 148 16.70 -14.06 -2.64
CA GLY A 148 18.04 -14.61 -2.88
C GLY A 148 19.22 -13.71 -2.56
N PHE A 149 19.00 -12.43 -2.26
CA PHE A 149 20.10 -11.50 -1.94
C PHE A 149 20.60 -11.60 -0.50
N ARG A 150 19.92 -12.36 0.37
CA ARG A 150 20.27 -12.51 1.79
C ARG A 150 21.71 -12.99 2.01
N GLY A 151 22.17 -13.93 1.21
CA GLY A 151 23.51 -14.52 1.32
C GLY A 151 24.65 -13.60 0.85
N GLY A 152 24.33 -12.47 0.21
CA GLY A 152 25.31 -11.56 -0.41
C GLY A 152 25.44 -10.20 0.26
N VAL A 153 24.77 -9.96 1.40
CA VAL A 153 24.82 -8.65 2.07
C VAL A 153 26.24 -8.35 2.56
N PRO A 154 26.88 -7.25 2.13
CA PRO A 154 28.21 -6.88 2.61
C PRO A 154 28.21 -6.56 4.11
N ILE A 155 29.22 -7.08 4.83
CA ILE A 155 29.32 -6.93 6.31
C ILE A 155 29.35 -5.46 6.74
N ARG A 156 29.96 -4.57 5.92
CA ARG A 156 30.20 -3.16 6.25
C ARG A 156 29.20 -2.21 5.61
N MET A 157 28.10 -2.71 5.04
CA MET A 157 27.20 -1.85 4.29
C MET A 157 26.47 -0.84 5.19
N VAL A 158 26.68 0.45 4.93
CA VAL A 158 25.94 1.54 5.55
C VAL A 158 24.51 1.55 5.02
N GLY A 159 23.52 1.50 5.92
CA GLY A 159 22.10 1.35 5.56
C GLY A 159 21.59 -0.10 5.58
N GLY A 160 22.48 -1.08 5.73
CA GLY A 160 22.12 -2.48 5.99
C GLY A 160 21.50 -3.22 4.80
N PRO A 161 20.82 -4.37 5.05
CA PRO A 161 20.32 -5.26 4.01
C PRO A 161 19.35 -4.61 3.02
N ARG A 162 18.57 -3.61 3.45
CA ARG A 162 17.58 -2.93 2.60
C ARG A 162 18.24 -2.25 1.40
N GLU A 163 19.32 -1.51 1.67
CA GLU A 163 20.06 -0.80 0.63
C GLU A 163 20.77 -1.79 -0.31
N TRP A 164 21.29 -2.91 0.22
CA TRP A 164 21.89 -3.96 -0.63
C TRP A 164 20.89 -4.52 -1.63
N PHE A 165 19.68 -4.85 -1.15
CA PHE A 165 18.65 -5.47 -1.99
C PHE A 165 18.18 -4.51 -3.08
N LYS A 166 18.10 -3.21 -2.78
CA LYS A 166 17.85 -2.15 -3.77
C LYS A 166 18.91 -2.17 -4.87
N VAL A 167 20.18 -2.07 -4.50
CA VAL A 167 21.30 -2.03 -5.46
C VAL A 167 21.39 -3.31 -6.29
N ALA A 168 21.42 -4.47 -5.63
CA ALA A 168 21.54 -5.76 -6.30
C ALA A 168 20.33 -6.08 -7.19
N GLY A 169 19.12 -5.76 -6.72
CA GLY A 169 17.89 -5.98 -7.48
C GLY A 169 17.80 -5.13 -8.73
N VAL A 170 18.11 -3.83 -8.62
CA VAL A 170 18.15 -2.91 -9.77
C VAL A 170 19.22 -3.36 -10.76
N LEU A 171 20.45 -3.63 -10.31
CA LEU A 171 21.54 -4.07 -11.17
C LEU A 171 21.19 -5.37 -11.94
N ASP A 172 20.65 -6.38 -11.26
CA ASP A 172 20.26 -7.63 -11.91
C ASP A 172 19.08 -7.46 -12.89
N ALA A 173 18.15 -6.53 -12.61
CA ALA A 173 17.08 -6.18 -13.54
C ALA A 173 17.63 -5.52 -14.81
N LEU A 174 18.54 -4.55 -14.67
CA LEU A 174 19.21 -3.88 -15.80
C LEU A 174 20.03 -4.89 -16.63
N ARG A 175 20.79 -5.78 -15.98
CA ARG A 175 21.53 -6.88 -16.63
C ARG A 175 20.62 -7.89 -17.35
N SER A 176 19.33 -7.90 -17.04
CA SER A 176 18.34 -8.71 -17.76
C SER A 176 17.78 -8.01 -19.00
N GLY A 177 18.18 -6.76 -19.27
CA GLY A 177 17.70 -5.96 -20.39
C GLY A 177 16.34 -5.30 -20.13
N ARG A 178 16.02 -5.01 -18.86
CA ARG A 178 14.73 -4.45 -18.46
C ARG A 178 14.89 -3.08 -17.84
N ASP A 179 14.06 -2.16 -18.29
CA ASP A 179 13.80 -0.93 -17.56
C ASP A 179 13.14 -1.27 -16.22
N VAL A 180 13.44 -0.49 -15.19
CA VAL A 180 12.97 -0.76 -13.85
C VAL A 180 12.46 0.51 -13.19
N PHE A 181 11.28 0.42 -12.58
CA PHE A 181 10.79 1.44 -11.66
C PHE A 181 11.00 0.95 -10.22
N PHE A 182 12.00 1.50 -9.54
CA PHE A 182 12.22 1.21 -8.13
C PHE A 182 11.36 2.14 -7.26
N VAL A 183 10.59 1.52 -6.36
CA VAL A 183 9.67 2.19 -5.45
C VAL A 183 9.90 1.66 -4.04
N ASP A 184 10.39 2.52 -3.16
CA ASP A 184 10.53 2.20 -1.74
C ASP A 184 9.15 1.89 -1.14
N SER A 185 9.13 0.99 -0.16
CA SER A 185 7.89 0.62 0.52
C SER A 185 7.22 1.79 1.24
N GLU A 186 7.90 2.92 1.47
CA GLU A 186 7.33 4.14 2.05
C GLU A 186 6.76 5.13 1.03
N VAL A 187 6.60 4.72 -0.23
CA VAL A 187 5.90 5.47 -1.27
C VAL A 187 4.48 4.94 -1.43
N TYR A 188 3.51 5.84 -1.39
CA TYR A 188 2.09 5.58 -1.58
C TYR A 188 1.60 6.29 -2.83
N PHE A 189 0.67 5.66 -3.55
CA PHE A 189 0.10 6.22 -4.77
C PHE A 189 -1.41 6.31 -4.62
N LYS A 190 -1.94 7.49 -4.95
CA LYS A 190 -3.38 7.75 -4.98
C LYS A 190 -3.97 7.43 -6.36
N ASN A 191 -3.21 7.71 -7.42
CA ASN A 191 -3.63 7.59 -8.81
C ASN A 191 -2.56 6.89 -9.67
N ASP A 192 -2.92 6.52 -10.90
CA ASP A 192 -1.98 6.05 -11.92
C ASP A 192 -0.88 7.10 -12.17
N PRO A 193 0.41 6.79 -11.94
CA PRO A 193 1.49 7.72 -12.20
C PRO A 193 1.89 7.80 -13.69
N TYR A 194 1.51 6.84 -14.53
CA TYR A 194 1.98 6.75 -15.92
C TYR A 194 1.61 7.94 -16.81
N PRO A 195 0.43 8.56 -16.70
CA PRO A 195 0.11 9.77 -17.46
C PRO A 195 1.14 10.91 -17.28
N LEU A 196 1.82 10.95 -16.13
CA LEU A 196 2.88 11.93 -15.84
C LEU A 196 4.28 11.37 -16.07
N LEU A 197 4.47 10.04 -15.98
CA LEU A 197 5.77 9.39 -16.19
C LEU A 197 6.08 9.16 -17.66
N ASP A 198 5.14 8.65 -18.46
CA ASP A 198 5.37 8.21 -19.84
C ASP A 198 6.03 9.27 -20.74
N PRO A 199 5.66 10.57 -20.66
CA PRO A 199 6.36 11.62 -21.41
C PRO A 199 7.86 11.70 -21.08
N LEU A 200 8.23 11.41 -19.82
CA LEU A 200 9.61 11.44 -19.34
C LEU A 200 10.36 10.16 -19.73
N LEU A 201 9.70 8.99 -19.70
CA LEU A 201 10.35 7.70 -19.98
C LEU A 201 10.93 7.62 -21.40
N ASN A 202 10.31 8.32 -22.35
CA ASN A 202 10.76 8.37 -23.75
C ASN A 202 12.00 9.24 -23.97
N SER A 203 12.28 10.16 -23.04
CA SER A 203 13.33 11.19 -23.19
C SER A 203 14.40 11.12 -22.11
N ALA A 204 14.34 10.17 -21.19
CA ALA A 204 15.28 10.05 -20.08
C ALA A 204 15.94 8.66 -20.06
N ASP A 205 17.13 8.60 -19.49
CA ASP A 205 17.74 7.35 -19.02
C ASP A 205 17.40 7.10 -17.55
N ILE A 206 17.19 8.17 -16.76
CA ILE A 206 16.78 8.12 -15.35
C ILE A 206 15.69 9.16 -15.12
N VAL A 207 14.61 8.76 -14.45
CA VAL A 207 13.61 9.68 -13.91
C VAL A 207 13.57 9.49 -12.40
N ALA A 208 13.75 10.55 -11.61
CA ALA A 208 13.82 10.43 -10.16
C ALA A 208 13.11 11.57 -9.43
N GLY A 209 12.61 11.29 -8.22
CA GLY A 209 12.09 12.33 -7.32
C GLY A 209 13.21 13.20 -6.76
N GLU A 210 12.91 14.47 -6.51
CA GLU A 210 13.82 15.41 -5.83
C GLU A 210 13.57 15.44 -4.31
N MET A 211 14.64 15.62 -3.55
CA MET A 211 14.63 15.96 -2.13
C MET A 211 14.83 17.47 -1.94
N PRO A 212 14.34 18.08 -0.83
CA PRO A 212 14.38 19.54 -0.59
C PRO A 212 15.75 20.26 -0.60
N VAL A 213 16.86 19.56 -0.90
CA VAL A 213 18.23 20.09 -0.87
C VAL A 213 19.01 19.83 -2.17
N GLY A 214 18.34 19.79 -3.34
CA GLY A 214 19.01 19.62 -4.63
C GLY A 214 19.68 18.25 -4.77
N THR A 215 19.05 17.21 -4.18
CA THR A 215 19.51 15.82 -4.28
C THR A 215 18.37 14.94 -4.76
N LEU A 216 18.70 13.87 -5.47
CA LEU A 216 17.75 12.89 -5.95
C LEU A 216 17.44 11.86 -4.86
N ASN A 217 16.18 11.47 -4.81
CA ASN A 217 15.70 10.39 -3.96
C ASN A 217 15.83 9.04 -4.71
N THR A 218 16.51 8.07 -4.10
CA THR A 218 16.69 6.72 -4.68
C THR A 218 15.56 5.74 -4.32
N GLY A 219 14.52 6.23 -3.67
CA GLY A 219 13.32 5.51 -3.29
C GLY A 219 12.15 5.68 -4.25
N LEU A 220 12.26 6.55 -5.23
CA LEU A 220 11.26 6.71 -6.30
C LEU A 220 12.00 7.05 -7.59
N MET A 221 12.37 6.01 -8.34
CA MET A 221 13.20 6.20 -9.54
C MET A 221 12.92 5.18 -10.63
N TRP A 222 12.73 5.65 -11.86
CA TRP A 222 12.73 4.84 -13.05
C TRP A 222 14.09 4.90 -13.74
N ILE A 223 14.58 3.75 -14.23
CA ILE A 223 15.88 3.61 -14.86
C ILE A 223 15.72 2.78 -16.13
N LYS A 224 16.18 3.34 -17.25
CA LYS A 224 16.24 2.66 -18.55
C LYS A 224 17.38 1.65 -18.57
N ALA A 225 17.15 0.47 -19.15
CA ALA A 225 18.23 -0.47 -19.44
C ALA A 225 19.10 0.06 -20.57
N SER A 226 20.30 0.51 -20.23
CA SER A 226 21.34 0.94 -21.17
C SER A 226 22.72 0.59 -20.63
N ASP A 227 23.72 0.51 -21.51
CA ASP A 227 25.11 0.23 -21.10
C ASP A 227 25.63 1.28 -20.10
N LYS A 228 25.26 2.56 -20.28
CA LYS A 228 25.63 3.65 -19.36
C LYS A 228 24.98 3.51 -17.99
N ALA A 229 23.70 3.13 -17.95
CA ALA A 229 22.99 2.93 -16.70
C ALA A 229 23.55 1.70 -15.96
N LEU A 230 23.87 0.64 -16.71
CA LEU A 230 24.49 -0.56 -16.19
C LEU A 230 25.86 -0.24 -15.57
N GLU A 231 26.74 0.46 -16.29
CA GLU A 231 28.06 0.89 -15.79
C GLU A 231 27.94 1.67 -14.47
N MET A 232 27.04 2.66 -14.41
CA MET A 232 26.80 3.44 -13.19
C MET A 232 26.33 2.55 -12.02
N TRP A 233 25.42 1.61 -12.26
CA TRP A 233 24.92 0.71 -11.22
C TRP A 233 25.93 -0.36 -10.79
N GLU A 234 26.85 -0.75 -11.67
CA GLU A 234 28.01 -1.58 -11.30
C GLU A 234 28.93 -0.81 -10.34
N THR A 235 29.25 0.46 -10.64
CA THR A 235 29.98 1.32 -9.71
C THR A 235 29.25 1.51 -8.38
N MET A 236 27.93 1.71 -8.39
CA MET A 236 27.12 1.78 -7.17
C MET A 236 27.21 0.50 -6.33
N SER A 237 27.24 -0.67 -6.98
CA SER A 237 27.40 -1.96 -6.29
C SER A 237 28.79 -2.08 -5.64
N GLU A 238 29.83 -1.60 -6.29
CA GLU A 238 31.19 -1.59 -5.74
C GLU A 238 31.27 -0.69 -4.50
N LEU A 239 30.76 0.55 -4.59
CA LEU A 239 30.71 1.50 -3.47
C LEU A 239 29.89 0.96 -2.29
N ALA A 240 28.77 0.29 -2.58
CA ALA A 240 27.95 -0.37 -1.57
C ALA A 240 28.70 -1.48 -0.82
N ILE A 241 29.54 -2.25 -1.51
CA ILE A 241 30.38 -3.31 -0.92
C ILE A 241 31.49 -2.70 -0.05
N GLU A 242 32.09 -1.59 -0.49
CA GLU A 242 33.11 -0.87 0.27
C GLU A 242 32.57 -0.25 1.57
N GLY A 243 31.26 0.03 1.61
CA GLY A 243 30.57 0.56 2.80
C GLY A 243 30.95 2.00 3.11
N ALA A 244 31.27 2.80 2.09
CA ALA A 244 31.77 4.16 2.27
C ALA A 244 30.69 5.17 2.70
N ALA A 245 29.48 5.07 2.15
CA ALA A 245 28.34 5.93 2.51
C ALA A 245 26.99 5.25 2.27
N LYS A 246 25.89 6.01 2.46
CA LYS A 246 24.55 5.56 2.08
C LYS A 246 24.44 5.54 0.55
N VAL A 247 23.69 4.57 0.01
CA VAL A 247 23.41 4.43 -1.43
C VAL A 247 22.90 5.72 -2.05
N GLN A 248 22.00 6.44 -1.38
CA GLN A 248 21.53 7.73 -1.89
C GLN A 248 22.64 8.77 -2.02
N ASP A 249 23.55 8.84 -1.04
CA ASP A 249 24.63 9.83 -1.05
C ASP A 249 25.60 9.53 -2.20
N ASP A 250 25.96 8.26 -2.38
CA ASP A 250 26.87 7.84 -3.45
C ASP A 250 26.24 7.99 -4.84
N PHE A 251 24.95 7.69 -4.97
CA PHE A 251 24.19 7.94 -6.21
C PHE A 251 24.23 9.43 -6.60
N ASN A 252 23.97 10.31 -5.64
CA ASN A 252 24.01 11.76 -5.86
C ASN A 252 25.41 12.27 -6.21
N LYS A 253 26.46 11.73 -5.57
CA LYS A 253 27.85 12.06 -5.90
C LYS A 253 28.22 11.63 -7.32
N LEU A 254 27.87 10.40 -7.72
CA LEU A 254 28.16 9.89 -9.07
C LEU A 254 27.51 10.73 -10.16
N LEU A 255 26.29 11.21 -9.91
CA LEU A 255 25.55 12.06 -10.85
C LEU A 255 25.93 13.55 -10.77
N ALA A 256 26.73 13.94 -9.77
CA ALA A 256 27.06 15.32 -9.44
C ALA A 256 25.81 16.21 -9.30
N THR A 257 24.80 15.72 -8.59
CA THR A 257 23.46 16.36 -8.51
C THR A 257 23.53 17.75 -7.90
N ALA A 258 24.32 17.94 -6.84
CA ALA A 258 24.46 19.22 -6.15
C ALA A 258 24.92 20.37 -7.09
N ASP A 259 25.78 20.06 -8.07
CA ASP A 259 26.30 21.06 -9.01
C ASP A 259 25.31 21.34 -10.16
N ARG A 260 24.28 20.50 -10.33
CA ARG A 260 23.44 20.44 -11.54
C ARG A 260 21.97 20.73 -11.28
N LEU A 261 21.54 20.57 -10.04
CA LEU A 261 20.21 20.91 -9.54
C LEU A 261 20.18 22.30 -8.88
N THR A 262 21.20 23.13 -9.11
CA THR A 262 21.17 24.53 -8.68
C THR A 262 19.98 25.24 -9.33
N THR A 263 19.19 25.93 -8.52
CA THR A 263 18.09 26.79 -8.98
C THR A 263 18.67 27.87 -9.88
N ASP A 264 18.11 28.03 -11.08
CA ASP A 264 18.42 29.15 -11.95
C ASP A 264 18.15 30.46 -11.16
N PRO A 265 18.98 31.52 -11.22
CA PRO A 265 18.69 32.80 -10.59
C PRO A 265 17.31 33.40 -10.91
N GLU A 266 16.63 32.93 -11.96
CA GLU A 266 15.26 33.30 -12.33
C GLU A 266 14.17 32.46 -11.63
N GLY A 267 14.53 31.47 -10.83
CA GLY A 267 13.60 30.66 -10.02
C GLY A 267 12.95 29.49 -10.76
N SER A 268 13.34 29.19 -12.00
CA SER A 268 12.97 27.94 -12.68
C SER A 268 13.78 26.79 -12.09
N SER A 269 13.09 25.75 -11.62
CA SER A 269 13.74 24.49 -11.26
C SER A 269 14.20 23.80 -12.56
N ASN A 270 15.47 23.39 -12.61
CA ASN A 270 15.94 22.51 -13.69
C ASN A 270 15.14 21.22 -13.63
N THR A 271 14.34 20.94 -14.66
CA THR A 271 13.54 19.72 -14.74
C THR A 271 14.36 18.49 -15.10
N GLY A 272 15.65 18.65 -15.41
CA GLY A 272 16.57 17.56 -15.71
C GLY A 272 18.00 18.06 -15.99
N PHE A 273 18.93 17.12 -16.15
CA PHE A 273 20.34 17.39 -16.46
C PHE A 273 21.00 16.19 -17.17
N LEU A 274 22.16 16.43 -17.79
CA LEU A 274 22.98 15.37 -18.38
C LEU A 274 24.07 14.93 -17.38
N SER A 275 24.15 13.64 -17.06
CA SER A 275 25.17 13.07 -16.17
C SER A 275 26.60 13.23 -16.74
N ALA A 276 27.66 13.04 -15.94
CA ALA A 276 29.03 13.05 -16.45
C ALA A 276 29.31 11.92 -17.47
N ASN A 277 28.69 10.76 -17.29
CA ASN A 277 28.72 9.65 -18.24
C ASN A 277 27.66 9.77 -19.36
N GLY A 278 26.97 10.91 -19.46
CA GLY A 278 26.03 11.21 -20.54
C GLY A 278 24.67 10.52 -20.44
N LEU A 279 24.22 10.16 -19.23
CA LEU A 279 22.86 9.74 -18.91
C LEU A 279 21.94 10.97 -18.83
N GLN A 280 20.81 10.92 -19.51
CA GLN A 280 19.81 11.97 -19.39
C GLN A 280 18.95 11.73 -18.15
N VAL A 281 19.05 12.63 -17.17
CA VAL A 281 18.30 12.58 -15.91
C VAL A 281 17.16 13.59 -15.96
N GLN A 282 15.93 13.16 -15.70
CA GLN A 282 14.75 14.02 -15.54
C GLN A 282 14.23 13.93 -14.11
N LEU A 283 13.66 15.02 -13.62
CA LEU A 283 13.06 15.12 -12.30
C LEU A 283 11.55 14.92 -12.39
N LEU A 284 11.02 14.22 -11.40
CA LEU A 284 9.59 14.23 -11.16
C LEU A 284 9.17 15.59 -10.61
N ASP A 285 8.06 16.13 -11.12
CA ASP A 285 7.47 17.35 -10.59
C ASP A 285 7.11 17.16 -9.11
N PRO A 286 7.71 17.91 -8.17
CA PRO A 286 7.47 17.74 -6.74
C PRO A 286 6.04 18.10 -6.32
N ASN A 287 5.29 18.82 -7.16
CA ASN A 287 3.86 19.07 -6.91
C ASN A 287 3.01 17.83 -7.19
N SER A 288 3.45 16.98 -8.12
CA SER A 288 2.77 15.76 -8.54
C SER A 288 3.27 14.51 -7.79
N PHE A 289 4.58 14.42 -7.55
CA PHE A 289 5.25 13.31 -6.86
C PHE A 289 5.89 13.83 -5.57
N ARG A 290 5.10 13.82 -4.49
CA ARG A 290 5.48 14.51 -3.26
C ARG A 290 6.49 13.74 -2.44
N GLY A 291 7.66 14.32 -2.20
CA GLY A 291 8.53 13.94 -1.10
C GLY A 291 8.15 14.72 0.15
N VAL A 292 7.72 14.03 1.21
CA VAL A 292 7.46 14.66 2.51
C VAL A 292 8.48 14.18 3.52
N ASN A 293 9.09 15.14 4.21
CA ASN A 293 9.93 14.89 5.37
C ASN A 293 9.31 15.60 6.58
N ILE A 294 8.79 14.80 7.51
CA ILE A 294 8.06 15.29 8.69
C ILE A 294 8.89 16.25 9.57
N ILE A 295 10.22 16.22 9.47
CA ILE A 295 11.12 17.09 10.24
C ILE A 295 11.02 18.53 9.76
N PHE A 296 10.74 18.74 8.48
CA PHE A 296 10.71 20.08 7.88
C PHE A 296 9.32 20.73 7.94
N GLY A 297 8.31 20.05 8.48
CA GLY A 297 6.97 20.61 8.65
C GLY A 297 6.12 20.63 7.38
N ASP A 298 6.57 19.99 6.30
CA ASP A 298 5.97 20.05 4.95
C ASP A 298 4.60 19.33 4.79
N LEU A 299 3.97 18.89 5.90
CA LEU A 299 2.71 18.14 5.87
C LEU A 299 1.48 19.03 5.62
N GLU A 300 1.60 20.35 5.82
CA GLU A 300 0.43 21.25 5.88
C GLU A 300 -0.09 21.73 4.51
N VAL A 301 0.60 21.45 3.40
CA VAL A 301 0.10 21.83 2.07
C VAL A 301 -0.62 20.64 1.46
N GLU A 302 -1.96 20.66 1.48
CA GLU A 302 -2.76 19.76 0.66
C GLU A 302 -2.42 19.95 -0.81
N ARG A 303 -2.25 18.83 -1.51
CA ARG A 303 -1.98 18.78 -2.95
C ARG A 303 -2.94 17.75 -3.52
N PRO A 304 -4.18 18.14 -3.84
CA PRO A 304 -5.21 17.20 -4.25
C PRO A 304 -4.85 16.44 -5.53
N ASP A 305 -4.05 17.09 -6.39
CA ASP A 305 -3.61 16.59 -7.70
C ASP A 305 -2.35 15.71 -7.64
N ALA A 306 -1.70 15.60 -6.47
CA ALA A 306 -0.52 14.76 -6.34
C ALA A 306 -0.88 13.27 -6.48
N VAL A 307 -0.11 12.58 -7.30
CA VAL A 307 -0.31 11.16 -7.62
C VAL A 307 0.41 10.23 -6.65
N SER A 308 1.49 10.71 -6.02
CA SER A 308 2.25 9.94 -5.04
C SER A 308 2.68 10.75 -3.83
N LEU A 309 2.88 10.03 -2.72
CA LEU A 309 3.40 10.53 -1.46
C LEU A 309 4.52 9.61 -0.99
N GLN A 310 5.72 10.15 -0.89
CA GLN A 310 6.87 9.48 -0.29
C GLN A 310 7.10 10.02 1.12
N LEU A 311 7.00 9.15 2.11
CA LEU A 311 7.15 9.51 3.53
C LEU A 311 8.54 9.19 4.05
N SER A 312 9.49 10.10 3.78
CA SER A 312 10.85 9.99 4.32
C SER A 312 10.88 10.45 5.78
N CYS A 313 11.72 9.83 6.60
CA CYS A 313 11.94 10.21 8.01
C CYS A 313 10.69 10.23 8.91
N SER A 314 9.62 9.53 8.53
CA SER A 314 8.29 9.64 9.15
C SER A 314 7.95 8.48 10.09
N GLY A 315 8.86 8.10 10.99
CA GLY A 315 8.64 7.02 11.97
C GLY A 315 8.75 5.62 11.36
N ASP A 316 8.12 4.64 12.02
CA ASP A 316 8.10 3.24 11.55
C ASP A 316 7.05 2.99 10.44
N SER A 317 6.96 1.76 9.94
CA SER A 317 6.06 1.42 8.83
C SER A 317 4.58 1.68 9.14
N ARG A 318 4.16 1.59 10.41
CA ARG A 318 2.77 1.85 10.80
C ARG A 318 2.48 3.33 10.92
N ASP A 319 3.43 4.10 11.45
CA ASP A 319 3.29 5.56 11.50
C ASP A 319 3.14 6.14 10.08
N ARG A 320 3.96 5.64 9.13
CA ARG A 320 3.86 6.02 7.72
C ARG A 320 2.51 5.63 7.12
N ALA A 321 2.00 4.44 7.42
CA ALA A 321 0.70 4.01 6.94
C ALA A 321 -0.41 4.92 7.49
N PHE A 322 -0.38 5.26 8.78
CA PHE A 322 -1.33 6.18 9.41
C PHE A 322 -1.31 7.57 8.75
N ILE A 323 -0.13 8.11 8.45
CA ILE A 323 0.00 9.40 7.76
C ILE A 323 -0.53 9.30 6.32
N ALA A 324 -0.19 8.24 5.59
CA ALA A 324 -0.69 8.03 4.23
C ALA A 324 -2.22 7.87 4.19
N GLN A 325 -2.80 7.18 5.18
CA GLN A 325 -4.24 7.08 5.39
C GLN A 325 -4.85 8.46 5.63
N SER A 326 -4.25 9.23 6.55
CA SER A 326 -4.70 10.58 6.91
C SER A 326 -4.76 11.55 5.72
N LEU A 327 -3.89 11.34 4.73
CA LEU A 327 -3.77 12.16 3.53
C LEU A 327 -4.49 11.57 2.31
N GLY A 328 -5.18 10.43 2.44
CA GLY A 328 -5.94 9.81 1.35
C GLY A 328 -5.07 9.15 0.27
N TYR A 329 -3.85 8.72 0.60
CA TYR A 329 -2.95 7.98 -0.29
C TYR A 329 -2.96 6.47 -0.03
N TYR A 330 -3.60 6.05 1.06
CA TYR A 330 -3.72 4.63 1.38
C TYR A 330 -4.94 4.05 0.67
N PRO A 331 -4.81 2.91 -0.02
CA PRO A 331 -5.94 2.33 -0.72
C PRO A 331 -6.79 1.46 0.24
N ASP A 332 -7.98 1.03 -0.17
CA ASP A 332 -8.90 0.19 0.63
C ASP A 332 -8.38 -1.26 0.83
N LEU A 333 -7.35 -1.41 1.67
CA LEU A 333 -6.68 -2.68 1.85
C LEU A 333 -7.47 -3.58 2.79
N ASP A 334 -7.81 -4.78 2.33
CA ASP A 334 -8.51 -5.80 3.12
C ASP A 334 -9.82 -5.24 3.75
N GLY A 335 -10.51 -4.36 3.02
CA GLY A 335 -11.75 -3.69 3.44
C GLY A 335 -11.55 -2.61 4.50
N TYR A 336 -10.36 -2.00 4.59
CA TYR A 336 -10.07 -0.95 5.56
C TYR A 336 -11.14 0.15 5.63
N TYR A 337 -11.55 0.70 4.48
CA TYR A 337 -12.53 1.77 4.33
C TYR A 337 -13.97 1.28 4.09
N THR A 338 -14.11 0.13 3.44
CA THR A 338 -15.42 -0.43 3.08
C THR A 338 -16.03 -1.30 4.18
N SER A 339 -15.23 -1.73 5.17
CA SER A 339 -15.75 -2.45 6.33
C SER A 339 -16.67 -1.58 7.19
N ARG A 340 -17.81 -2.15 7.58
CA ARG A 340 -18.77 -1.54 8.50
C ARG A 340 -18.13 -1.34 9.89
N ARG A 341 -17.70 -0.11 10.19
CA ARG A 341 -17.13 0.26 11.50
C ARG A 341 -18.02 1.24 12.26
N SER A 342 -18.01 1.13 13.58
CA SER A 342 -18.59 2.13 14.46
C SER A 342 -17.48 2.99 15.04
N LEU A 343 -17.63 4.31 14.95
CA LEU A 343 -16.64 5.32 15.27
C LEU A 343 -16.98 6.02 16.58
N LEU A 344 -15.94 6.34 17.33
CA LEU A 344 -15.97 7.21 18.49
C LEU A 344 -15.01 8.37 18.24
N LYS A 345 -15.55 9.58 18.27
CA LYS A 345 -14.84 10.84 18.07
C LYS A 345 -14.81 11.64 19.37
N ILE A 346 -13.94 12.62 19.42
CA ILE A 346 -13.88 13.66 20.44
C ILE A 346 -13.86 15.02 19.74
N ASP A 347 -14.55 16.00 20.29
CA ASP A 347 -14.64 17.36 19.76
C ASP A 347 -13.27 18.06 19.67
N GLU A 348 -12.52 18.09 20.76
CA GLU A 348 -11.16 18.63 20.81
C GLU A 348 -10.28 17.90 21.84
N LEU A 349 -8.99 17.75 21.53
CA LEU A 349 -7.97 17.40 22.51
C LEU A 349 -7.19 18.65 22.90
N ARG A 350 -7.66 19.33 23.95
CA ARG A 350 -7.12 20.62 24.38
C ARG A 350 -7.05 20.78 25.90
N GLY A 351 -5.86 21.09 26.42
CA GLY A 351 -5.61 21.30 27.85
C GLY A 351 -4.12 21.25 28.17
N SER A 352 -3.75 21.14 29.45
CA SER A 352 -2.37 20.78 29.80
C SER A 352 -2.00 19.38 29.27
N SER A 353 -0.71 19.04 29.27
CA SER A 353 -0.23 17.71 28.87
C SER A 353 -0.95 16.59 29.63
N ASP A 354 -1.15 16.75 30.94
CA ASP A 354 -1.85 15.78 31.79
C ASP A 354 -3.36 15.71 31.46
N GLU A 355 -4.00 16.85 31.22
CA GLU A 355 -5.41 16.90 30.85
C GLU A 355 -5.66 16.21 29.51
N VAL A 356 -4.86 16.54 28.50
CA VAL A 356 -4.92 15.94 27.15
C VAL A 356 -4.67 14.44 27.22
N LEU A 357 -3.69 14.00 28.02
CA LEU A 357 -3.41 12.60 28.25
C LEU A 357 -4.60 11.88 28.90
N GLN A 358 -5.20 12.47 29.93
CA GLN A 358 -6.36 11.90 30.62
C GLN A 358 -7.59 11.81 29.69
N MET A 359 -7.86 12.85 28.87
CA MET A 359 -8.92 12.80 27.85
C MET A 359 -8.69 11.65 26.86
N PHE A 360 -7.46 11.50 26.37
CA PHE A 360 -7.12 10.43 25.45
C PHE A 360 -7.27 9.05 26.10
N LYS A 361 -6.87 8.87 27.36
CA LYS A 361 -7.10 7.63 28.11
C LYS A 361 -8.59 7.31 28.27
N ILE A 362 -9.43 8.30 28.60
CA ILE A 362 -10.89 8.13 28.68
C ILE A 362 -11.45 7.67 27.33
N LEU A 363 -11.01 8.28 26.23
CA LEU A 363 -11.42 7.91 24.87
C LEU A 363 -11.06 6.45 24.54
N LEU A 364 -9.87 6.00 24.92
CA LEU A 364 -9.43 4.60 24.74
C LEU A 364 -10.27 3.61 25.54
N VAL A 365 -10.60 3.94 26.79
CA VAL A 365 -11.47 3.12 27.64
C VAL A 365 -12.88 3.03 27.06
N ALA A 366 -13.44 4.18 26.67
CA ALA A 366 -14.75 4.27 26.05
C ALA A 366 -14.83 3.45 24.76
N ALA A 367 -13.82 3.56 23.89
CA ALA A 367 -13.73 2.81 22.65
C ALA A 367 -13.63 1.29 22.89
N HIS A 368 -12.80 0.86 23.85
CA HIS A 368 -12.65 -0.56 24.20
C HIS A 368 -14.00 -1.20 24.59
N TYR A 369 -14.70 -0.60 25.56
CA TYR A 369 -15.92 -1.19 26.10
C TYR A 369 -17.14 -1.03 25.17
N SER A 370 -17.17 0.03 24.35
CA SER A 370 -18.23 0.21 23.34
C SER A 370 -17.95 -0.51 22.02
N ARG A 371 -16.79 -1.18 21.88
CA ARG A 371 -16.32 -1.83 20.64
C ARG A 371 -16.28 -0.88 19.44
N ARG A 372 -15.98 0.40 19.68
CA ARG A 372 -15.85 1.43 18.65
C ARG A 372 -14.39 1.62 18.28
N SER A 373 -14.13 1.97 17.02
CA SER A 373 -12.83 2.48 16.59
C SER A 373 -12.74 3.98 16.90
N ILE A 374 -11.57 4.45 17.31
CA ILE A 374 -11.34 5.87 17.56
C ILE A 374 -10.99 6.55 16.24
N GLU A 375 -11.73 7.59 15.89
CA GLU A 375 -11.29 8.59 14.90
C GLU A 375 -10.86 9.83 15.70
N PRO A 376 -9.54 10.04 15.91
CA PRO A 376 -9.03 11.14 16.72
C PRO A 376 -9.14 12.47 15.96
N PRO A 377 -9.03 13.62 16.64
CA PRO A 377 -8.89 14.90 15.94
C PRO A 377 -7.56 14.96 15.17
N SER A 378 -7.49 15.79 14.14
CA SER A 378 -6.27 15.99 13.35
C SER A 378 -5.13 16.59 14.16
N THR A 379 -5.47 17.44 15.14
CA THR A 379 -4.51 18.16 15.97
C THR A 379 -4.84 18.10 17.46
N VAL A 380 -3.82 18.35 18.27
CA VAL A 380 -3.85 18.41 19.73
C VAL A 380 -3.28 19.76 20.17
N THR A 381 -3.95 20.43 21.11
CA THR A 381 -3.50 21.73 21.63
C THR A 381 -3.09 21.61 23.10
N PHE A 382 -1.80 21.75 23.36
CA PHE A 382 -1.23 21.77 24.72
C PHE A 382 -1.16 23.21 25.23
N THR A 383 -1.81 23.52 26.36
CA THR A 383 -1.86 24.87 26.92
C THR A 383 -0.66 25.22 27.81
N ASP A 384 0.05 24.20 28.28
CA ASP A 384 1.26 24.27 29.08
C ASP A 384 2.55 24.28 28.23
N LEU A 385 2.43 24.08 26.92
CA LEU A 385 3.51 24.20 25.95
C LEU A 385 3.31 25.45 25.11
N ALA A 386 4.38 26.21 24.86
CA ALA A 386 4.33 27.31 23.92
C ALA A 386 4.31 26.75 22.48
N GLY A 387 3.31 27.08 21.67
CA GLY A 387 3.28 26.67 20.27
C GLY A 387 1.90 26.65 19.62
N LEU A 388 1.90 26.26 18.35
CA LEU A 388 0.70 25.97 17.58
C LEU A 388 0.16 24.58 17.91
N PRO A 389 -1.12 24.27 17.58
CA PRO A 389 -1.65 22.92 17.61
C PRO A 389 -0.71 21.94 16.89
N ARG A 390 -0.53 20.75 17.45
CA ARG A 390 0.38 19.73 16.90
C ARG A 390 -0.42 18.59 16.28
N PRO A 391 0.03 17.97 15.19
CA PRO A 391 -0.63 16.80 14.65
C PRO A 391 -0.73 15.66 15.69
N ILE A 392 -1.85 14.93 15.69
CA ILE A 392 -2.13 13.87 16.66
C ILE A 392 -1.03 12.80 16.72
N TYR A 393 -0.52 12.38 15.56
CA TYR A 393 0.52 11.36 15.43
C TYR A 393 1.90 11.82 15.94
N THR A 394 2.11 13.13 16.13
CA THR A 394 3.33 13.68 16.79
C THR A 394 3.15 13.91 18.29
N SER A 395 1.93 13.76 18.78
CA SER A 395 1.55 13.96 20.18
C SER A 395 1.43 12.62 20.91
N PHE A 396 0.96 11.59 20.20
CA PHE A 396 0.83 10.22 20.69
C PHE A 396 1.39 9.22 19.67
N ALA A 397 1.96 8.12 20.16
CA ALA A 397 2.42 7.01 19.33
C ALA A 397 1.23 6.14 18.89
N ILE A 398 0.30 6.72 18.12
CA ILE A 398 -1.03 6.16 17.80
C ILE A 398 -0.96 4.69 17.36
N SER A 399 -0.07 4.38 16.42
CA SER A 399 0.12 3.05 15.85
C SER A 399 0.52 1.99 16.89
N ARG A 400 1.30 2.38 17.90
CA ARG A 400 1.79 1.50 18.96
C ARG A 400 0.76 1.35 20.06
N ILE A 401 0.11 2.46 20.42
CA ILE A 401 -0.94 2.48 21.46
C ILE A 401 -2.05 1.51 21.01
N GLY A 402 -2.67 1.72 19.85
CA GLY A 402 -3.79 0.88 19.41
C GLY A 402 -3.46 -0.63 19.43
N LYS A 403 -2.27 -1.02 18.94
CA LYS A 403 -1.83 -2.43 18.95
C LYS A 403 -1.57 -2.99 20.35
N SER A 404 -0.93 -2.22 21.22
CA SER A 404 -0.53 -2.69 22.57
C SER A 404 -1.73 -2.90 23.48
N ILE A 405 -2.70 -1.99 23.44
CA ILE A 405 -3.90 -2.07 24.26
C ILE A 405 -5.08 -2.75 23.56
N GLY A 406 -4.96 -3.10 22.27
CA GLY A 406 -6.04 -3.77 21.53
C GLY A 406 -7.25 -2.87 21.28
N VAL A 407 -7.04 -1.58 21.05
CA VAL A 407 -8.07 -0.62 20.66
C VAL A 407 -7.80 -0.18 19.22
N SER A 408 -8.82 -0.27 18.37
CA SER A 408 -8.73 0.17 16.98
C SER A 408 -8.71 1.70 16.93
N ILE A 409 -7.66 2.28 16.35
CA ILE A 409 -7.55 3.72 16.11
C ILE A 409 -7.35 3.90 14.61
N VAL A 410 -8.28 4.60 13.97
CA VAL A 410 -8.23 4.98 12.55
C VAL A 410 -7.68 6.40 12.41
N GLU A 411 -7.33 6.82 11.20
CA GLU A 411 -6.88 8.18 10.92
C GLU A 411 -7.97 9.23 11.13
N TYR A 412 -7.58 10.48 11.36
CA TYR A 412 -8.49 11.58 11.71
C TYR A 412 -9.45 12.02 10.59
N ASN A 413 -9.28 11.48 9.36
CA ASN A 413 -10.15 11.73 8.21
C ASN A 413 -10.87 10.44 7.76
N TYR A 414 -10.91 9.40 8.59
CA TYR A 414 -11.41 8.08 8.19
C TYR A 414 -12.82 8.12 7.61
N ALA A 415 -13.79 8.73 8.31
CA ALA A 415 -15.16 8.78 7.82
C ALA A 415 -15.26 9.43 6.43
N HIS A 416 -14.47 10.48 6.18
CA HIS A 416 -14.42 11.16 4.88
C HIS A 416 -13.88 10.25 3.78
N HIS A 417 -12.75 9.58 4.02
CA HIS A 417 -12.16 8.65 3.05
C HIS A 417 -13.03 7.41 2.83
N ALA A 418 -13.64 6.88 3.89
CA ALA A 418 -14.56 5.76 3.81
C ALA A 418 -15.77 6.09 2.92
N ILE A 419 -16.37 7.26 3.09
CA ILE A 419 -17.45 7.74 2.22
C ILE A 419 -16.97 7.84 0.76
N GLN A 420 -15.78 8.36 0.51
CA GLN A 420 -15.24 8.44 -0.86
C GLN A 420 -15.03 7.07 -1.48
N HIS A 421 -14.52 6.09 -0.72
CA HIS A 421 -14.30 4.73 -1.18
C HIS A 421 -15.61 4.00 -1.45
N LEU A 422 -16.59 4.11 -0.55
CA LEU A 422 -17.93 3.54 -0.74
C LEU A 422 -18.63 4.16 -1.96
N ALA A 423 -18.57 5.48 -2.13
CA ALA A 423 -19.21 6.16 -3.27
C ALA A 423 -18.50 5.93 -4.61
N SER A 424 -17.23 5.50 -4.59
CA SER A 424 -16.43 5.28 -5.81
C SER A 424 -16.31 3.79 -6.18
N ALA A 425 -16.93 2.90 -5.42
CA ALA A 425 -16.88 1.47 -5.69
C ALA A 425 -17.63 1.19 -7.01
N PRO A 426 -16.97 0.67 -8.06
CA PRO A 426 -17.72 0.10 -9.17
C PRO A 426 -18.47 -1.14 -8.67
N PRO A 427 -19.69 -1.43 -9.16
CA PRO A 427 -20.41 -2.63 -8.79
C PRO A 427 -19.50 -3.85 -9.01
N LEU A 428 -19.29 -4.65 -7.97
CA LEU A 428 -18.39 -5.79 -7.98
C LEU A 428 -18.75 -6.72 -9.16
N PRO A 429 -17.79 -7.18 -9.98
CA PRO A 429 -18.07 -8.20 -10.97
C PRO A 429 -18.46 -9.50 -10.25
N LEU A 430 -19.69 -9.96 -10.50
CA LEU A 430 -20.23 -11.26 -10.10
C LEU A 430 -19.22 -12.36 -10.47
N GLY A 431 -18.64 -13.04 -9.47
CA GLY A 431 -17.97 -14.33 -9.69
C GLY A 431 -16.55 -14.55 -9.14
N GLY A 432 -16.05 -13.73 -8.21
CA GLY A 432 -14.86 -14.10 -7.42
C GLY A 432 -15.28 -14.93 -6.20
N PRO A 433 -14.62 -16.06 -5.87
CA PRO A 433 -14.93 -16.78 -4.64
C PRO A 433 -14.57 -15.88 -3.44
N ARG A 434 -15.60 -15.33 -2.78
CA ARG A 434 -15.50 -14.75 -1.43
C ARG A 434 -15.12 -15.90 -0.50
N GLY A 435 -13.84 -15.97 -0.16
CA GLY A 435 -13.29 -17.03 0.66
C GLY A 435 -12.02 -16.60 1.36
N VAL A 436 -12.08 -15.50 2.11
CA VAL A 436 -11.27 -15.29 3.31
C VAL A 436 -12.08 -14.40 4.24
N GLU A 437 -12.77 -15.01 5.20
CA GLU A 437 -13.25 -14.31 6.38
C GLU A 437 -12.07 -13.57 7.02
N ALA A 438 -12.28 -12.29 7.36
CA ALA A 438 -11.36 -11.57 8.22
C ALA A 438 -11.06 -12.43 9.47
N PRO A 439 -9.81 -12.48 9.98
CA PRO A 439 -9.49 -13.30 11.13
C PRO A 439 -10.26 -12.77 12.35
N GLN A 440 -11.41 -13.39 12.62
CA GLN A 440 -12.08 -13.26 13.90
C GLN A 440 -11.15 -13.86 14.95
N ALA A 441 -10.92 -13.08 16.01
CA ALA A 441 -10.25 -13.55 17.19
C ALA A 441 -10.96 -14.82 17.70
N VAL A 442 -10.17 -15.88 17.86
CA VAL A 442 -10.57 -17.17 18.40
C VAL A 442 -11.34 -16.99 19.71
N LEU A 443 -12.64 -17.24 19.67
CA LEU A 443 -13.42 -17.77 20.79
C LEU A 443 -14.29 -18.90 20.24
N SER A 444 -13.85 -20.11 20.56
CA SER A 444 -14.47 -21.38 20.22
C SER A 444 -15.64 -21.71 21.14
N GLU A 445 -16.75 -22.14 20.53
CA GLU A 445 -17.89 -22.98 20.98
C GLU A 445 -19.08 -22.48 20.15
N GLY A 446 -19.80 -23.21 19.30
CA GLY A 446 -20.08 -24.62 19.09
C GLY A 446 -21.40 -24.67 18.30
N GLU A 447 -21.68 -25.83 17.69
CA GLU A 447 -22.97 -26.28 17.13
C GLU A 447 -23.29 -26.04 15.64
N GLU A 448 -23.69 -27.16 15.04
CA GLU A 448 -24.01 -27.47 13.66
C GLU A 448 -25.44 -27.03 13.29
N GLY A 449 -25.67 -26.70 12.02
CA GLY A 449 -27.01 -26.49 11.47
C GLY A 449 -27.00 -26.49 9.94
N GLU A 450 -27.62 -27.52 9.36
CA GLU A 450 -27.78 -27.78 7.93
C GLU A 450 -28.83 -26.91 7.21
N GLN A 451 -28.62 -26.79 5.89
CA GLN A 451 -29.59 -26.65 4.78
C GLN A 451 -30.21 -25.28 4.41
N GLY A 452 -30.13 -25.00 3.11
CA GLY A 452 -31.01 -24.07 2.40
C GLY A 452 -30.39 -23.51 1.12
N VAL A 453 -30.54 -24.20 -0.01
CA VAL A 453 -30.28 -23.67 -1.36
C VAL A 453 -31.52 -22.90 -1.79
N GLU A 454 -31.41 -21.59 -1.96
CA GLU A 454 -32.42 -20.74 -2.62
C GLU A 454 -31.80 -19.98 -3.81
N ASP A 455 -32.62 -19.83 -4.85
CA ASP A 455 -32.34 -19.29 -6.18
C ASP A 455 -31.92 -17.80 -6.19
N PRO A 456 -31.26 -17.31 -7.26
CA PRO A 456 -30.62 -15.99 -7.28
C PRO A 456 -31.61 -14.89 -7.66
N GLU A 457 -32.14 -14.19 -6.66
CA GLU A 457 -32.85 -12.92 -6.82
C GLU A 457 -32.14 -11.81 -6.03
N PHE A 458 -30.87 -11.51 -6.34
CA PHE A 458 -30.15 -10.41 -5.67
C PHE A 458 -29.19 -9.66 -6.59
N VAL A 459 -29.63 -8.48 -7.03
CA VAL A 459 -28.77 -7.38 -7.52
C VAL A 459 -29.22 -6.02 -6.92
N LEU A 460 -30.12 -6.01 -5.91
CA LEU A 460 -30.64 -4.77 -5.29
C LEU A 460 -30.22 -4.58 -3.81
N GLU A 461 -29.49 -5.53 -3.22
CA GLU A 461 -28.99 -5.38 -1.84
C GLU A 461 -27.71 -4.55 -1.77
N ASP A 462 -26.75 -4.76 -2.66
CA ASP A 462 -25.44 -4.10 -2.58
C ASP A 462 -25.54 -2.56 -2.72
N GLU A 463 -26.39 -2.02 -3.60
CA GLU A 463 -26.55 -0.55 -3.75
C GLU A 463 -27.19 0.10 -2.51
N ASN A 464 -28.17 -0.57 -1.89
CA ASN A 464 -28.79 -0.09 -0.66
C ASN A 464 -27.80 -0.12 0.51
N GLU A 465 -26.92 -1.12 0.57
CA GLU A 465 -25.91 -1.21 1.62
C GLU A 465 -24.84 -0.10 1.52
N GLU A 466 -24.45 0.28 0.30
CA GLU A 466 -23.51 1.38 0.06
C GLU A 466 -24.12 2.73 0.42
N GLU A 467 -25.36 3.01 -0.03
CA GLU A 467 -26.07 4.24 0.33
C GLU A 467 -26.32 4.35 1.84
N GLU A 468 -26.74 3.25 2.47
CA GLU A 468 -26.93 3.18 3.93
C GLU A 468 -25.60 3.38 4.67
N GLY A 469 -24.51 2.79 4.18
CA GLY A 469 -23.16 2.95 4.72
C GLY A 469 -22.68 4.41 4.66
N VAL A 470 -22.86 5.07 3.52
CA VAL A 470 -22.51 6.49 3.35
C VAL A 470 -23.36 7.37 4.27
N ALA A 471 -24.68 7.19 4.25
CA ALA A 471 -25.59 7.98 5.09
C ALA A 471 -25.27 7.84 6.58
N ALA A 472 -24.95 6.62 7.02
CA ALA A 472 -24.66 6.34 8.41
C ALA A 472 -23.28 6.90 8.87
N LEU A 473 -22.32 7.07 7.96
CA LEU A 473 -21.05 7.75 8.26
C LEU A 473 -21.15 9.29 8.23
N GLN A 474 -22.14 9.83 7.52
CA GLN A 474 -22.43 11.27 7.49
C GLN A 474 -23.15 11.75 8.76
N GLY A 475 -24.02 10.92 9.34
CA GLY A 475 -24.69 11.21 10.60
C GLY A 475 -23.77 11.03 11.80
N SER A 476 -23.66 12.05 12.67
CA SER A 476 -22.98 11.95 13.97
C SER A 476 -23.96 12.22 15.10
N ALA A 477 -24.12 11.27 16.01
CA ALA A 477 -24.75 11.51 17.29
C ALA A 477 -23.75 12.19 18.25
N GLU A 478 -24.26 12.96 19.21
CA GLU A 478 -23.45 13.61 20.24
C GLU A 478 -23.78 13.05 21.62
N LEU A 479 -22.73 12.79 22.42
CA LEU A 479 -22.84 12.46 23.83
C LEU A 479 -22.12 13.54 24.64
N ASP A 480 -22.92 14.37 25.30
CA ASP A 480 -22.46 15.48 26.12
C ASP A 480 -21.96 14.98 27.49
N LEU A 481 -20.66 15.13 27.73
CA LEU A 481 -20.01 14.67 28.96
C LEU A 481 -20.39 15.48 30.20
N ARG A 482 -21.01 16.65 30.08
CA ARG A 482 -21.57 17.36 31.24
C ARG A 482 -22.63 16.53 31.97
N ASN A 483 -23.22 15.57 31.28
CA ASN A 483 -24.24 14.66 31.82
C ASN A 483 -23.66 13.34 32.35
N CYS A 484 -22.33 13.21 32.42
CA CYS A 484 -21.64 12.04 32.95
C CYS A 484 -20.87 12.46 34.21
N GLU A 485 -21.24 11.94 35.37
CA GLU A 485 -20.54 12.27 36.62
C GLU A 485 -19.34 11.34 36.84
N THR A 486 -19.47 10.10 36.36
CA THR A 486 -18.46 9.04 36.49
C THR A 486 -18.13 8.38 35.15
N LEU A 487 -17.03 7.61 35.11
CA LEU A 487 -16.70 6.73 33.99
C LEU A 487 -17.81 5.69 33.76
N SER A 488 -18.42 5.17 34.83
CA SER A 488 -19.51 4.19 34.73
C SER A 488 -20.73 4.79 34.02
N ASP A 489 -21.08 6.06 34.31
CA ASP A 489 -22.18 6.76 33.62
C ASP A 489 -21.92 6.90 32.13
N LEU A 490 -20.68 7.25 31.75
CA LEU A 490 -20.28 7.34 30.36
C LEU A 490 -20.46 5.98 29.66
N LEU A 491 -19.94 4.90 30.25
CA LEU A 491 -20.06 3.56 29.68
C LEU A 491 -21.52 3.10 29.59
N HIS A 492 -22.32 3.34 30.62
CA HIS A 492 -23.76 3.05 30.61
C HIS A 492 -24.49 3.77 29.47
N ARG A 493 -24.18 5.05 29.24
CA ARG A 493 -24.77 5.82 28.15
C ARG A 493 -24.31 5.31 26.79
N LEU A 494 -23.01 5.05 26.61
CA LEU A 494 -22.45 4.51 25.37
C LEU A 494 -23.08 3.17 24.96
N LEU A 495 -23.41 2.34 25.95
CA LEU A 495 -24.03 1.02 25.76
C LEU A 495 -25.56 1.07 25.74
N SER A 496 -26.17 2.23 25.95
CA SER A 496 -27.63 2.38 25.93
C SER A 496 -28.18 2.27 24.50
N HIS A 497 -29.46 1.92 24.37
CA HIS A 497 -30.13 1.81 23.06
C HIS A 497 -30.07 3.11 22.23
N ALA A 498 -29.96 4.28 22.89
CA ALA A 498 -29.87 5.56 22.21
C ALA A 498 -28.56 5.74 21.42
N TYR A 499 -27.48 5.07 21.83
CA TYR A 499 -26.14 5.27 21.26
C TYR A 499 -25.50 3.99 20.74
N HIS A 500 -26.00 2.81 21.13
CA HIS A 500 -25.42 1.53 20.71
C HIS A 500 -25.43 1.33 19.19
N HIS A 501 -26.50 1.79 18.51
CA HIS A 501 -26.68 1.62 17.06
C HIS A 501 -26.06 2.75 16.22
N GLU A 502 -25.65 3.85 16.85
CA GLU A 502 -25.10 5.00 16.14
C GLU A 502 -23.76 4.64 15.50
N ARG A 503 -23.60 4.88 14.19
CA ARG A 503 -22.34 4.60 13.50
C ARG A 503 -21.24 5.54 13.93
N VAL A 504 -21.53 6.82 14.03
CA VAL A 504 -20.56 7.83 14.48
C VAL A 504 -21.09 8.50 15.73
N LEU A 505 -20.30 8.45 16.79
CA LEU A 505 -20.59 9.11 18.05
C LEU A 505 -19.47 10.08 18.41
N THR A 506 -19.82 11.34 18.70
CA THR A 506 -18.86 12.35 19.14
C THR A 506 -19.06 12.66 20.61
N LEU A 507 -18.00 12.47 21.40
CA LEU A 507 -17.96 12.93 22.80
C LEU A 507 -17.70 14.44 22.80
N THR A 508 -18.58 15.20 23.44
CA THR A 508 -18.50 16.66 23.47
C THR A 508 -18.39 17.21 24.89
N ASN A 509 -17.90 18.44 25.00
CA ASN A 509 -17.89 19.23 26.23
C ASN A 509 -17.00 18.69 27.36
N PHE A 510 -15.96 17.89 27.05
CA PHE A 510 -15.00 17.34 28.02
C PHE A 510 -14.55 18.39 29.05
N ARG A 511 -14.12 19.57 28.59
CA ARG A 511 -13.54 20.61 29.46
C ARG A 511 -14.51 21.18 30.50
N THR A 512 -15.80 21.13 30.22
CA THR A 512 -16.86 21.63 31.11
C THR A 512 -17.54 20.52 31.91
N ALA A 513 -17.23 19.26 31.62
CA ALA A 513 -17.72 18.13 32.39
C ALA A 513 -17.14 18.15 33.81
N PRO A 514 -17.94 17.78 34.83
CA PRO A 514 -17.46 17.68 36.20
C PRO A 514 -16.54 16.46 36.37
N ASN A 515 -15.52 16.59 37.23
CA ASN A 515 -14.73 15.48 37.80
C ASN A 515 -13.97 14.53 36.86
N TRP A 516 -14.07 14.63 35.53
CA TRP A 516 -13.42 13.71 34.58
C TRP A 516 -11.89 13.58 34.75
N ARG A 517 -11.25 14.65 35.23
CA ARG A 517 -9.81 14.68 35.53
C ARG A 517 -9.41 13.66 36.59
N ASN A 518 -10.34 13.31 37.47
CA ASN A 518 -10.12 12.43 38.62
C ASN A 518 -10.75 11.05 38.42
N TRP A 519 -11.31 10.74 37.25
CA TRP A 519 -11.86 9.43 36.99
C TRP A 519 -10.76 8.36 37.04
N GLU A 520 -10.98 7.33 37.84
CA GLU A 520 -10.11 6.17 37.92
C GLU A 520 -10.23 5.36 36.62
N LEU A 521 -9.08 5.10 35.98
CA LEU A 521 -9.03 4.40 34.71
C LEU A 521 -8.36 3.02 34.87
N PRO A 522 -8.77 2.02 34.09
CA PRO A 522 -8.14 0.70 34.08
C PRO A 522 -6.63 0.71 33.86
N GLU A 523 -5.93 -0.26 34.45
CA GLU A 523 -4.47 -0.43 34.34
C GLU A 523 -3.92 -0.40 32.90
N PRO A 524 -4.58 -0.99 31.87
CA PRO A 524 -4.09 -0.94 30.49
C PRO A 524 -3.81 0.47 29.94
N VAL A 525 -4.53 1.49 30.42
CA VAL A 525 -4.32 2.88 29.99
C VAL A 525 -3.50 3.70 30.99
N ALA A 526 -3.26 3.19 32.20
CA ALA A 526 -2.61 3.93 33.28
C ALA A 526 -1.19 4.40 32.90
N ASN A 527 -0.41 3.52 32.26
CA ASN A 527 0.98 3.79 31.86
C ASN A 527 1.12 4.50 30.51
N LEU A 528 0.01 4.89 29.86
CA LEU A 528 0.11 5.65 28.62
C LEU A 528 0.69 7.03 28.91
N THR A 529 1.57 7.47 28.01
CA THR A 529 2.18 8.80 28.01
C THR A 529 2.00 9.44 26.64
N THR A 530 2.14 10.76 26.60
CA THR A 530 2.40 11.47 25.34
C THR A 530 3.80 11.11 24.81
N CYS A 531 4.11 11.55 23.61
CA CYS A 531 5.46 11.46 23.08
C CYS A 531 6.41 12.34 23.91
N LEU A 532 7.63 11.86 24.20
CA LEU A 532 8.60 12.66 24.96
C LEU A 532 9.09 13.84 24.12
N ASP A 533 9.54 14.90 24.80
CA ASP A 533 10.04 16.13 24.20
C ASP A 533 9.02 16.74 23.20
N LEU A 534 7.77 16.97 23.65
CA LEU A 534 6.74 17.63 22.84
C LEU A 534 7.17 19.03 22.37
N ASP A 535 8.13 19.64 23.05
CA ASP A 535 8.79 20.90 22.71
C ASP A 535 9.79 20.79 21.54
N LYS A 536 10.21 19.57 21.17
CA LYS A 536 11.18 19.34 20.09
C LYS A 536 10.49 18.80 18.83
N PRO A 537 11.01 19.15 17.63
CA PRO A 537 10.53 18.57 16.40
C PRO A 537 10.86 17.07 16.32
N PRO A 538 10.08 16.28 15.55
CA PRO A 538 10.38 14.88 15.28
C PRO A 538 11.72 14.72 14.56
N THR A 539 12.27 13.50 14.53
CA THR A 539 13.53 13.22 13.81
C THR A 539 13.48 11.96 12.96
N CYS A 540 14.42 11.85 12.01
CA CYS A 540 14.54 10.73 11.09
C CYS A 540 14.71 9.43 11.89
N GLY A 541 13.64 8.65 11.98
CA GLY A 541 13.60 7.36 12.68
C GLY A 541 12.67 7.29 13.89
N ALA A 542 12.14 8.43 14.37
CA ALA A 542 11.12 8.43 15.41
C ALA A 542 10.28 9.71 15.37
N ILE A 543 8.98 9.55 15.08
CA ILE A 543 7.99 10.62 15.30
C ILE A 543 7.86 10.87 16.81
N CYS A 544 7.78 9.79 17.59
CA CYS A 544 7.76 9.83 19.04
C CYS A 544 9.08 9.27 19.59
N ARG A 545 10.02 10.17 19.91
CA ARG A 545 11.30 9.79 20.53
C ARG A 545 11.02 9.12 21.86
N ARG A 546 11.37 7.84 22.00
CA ARG A 546 11.28 7.09 23.26
C ARG A 546 9.92 7.28 23.97
N SER A 547 8.77 7.12 23.29
CA SER A 547 7.58 6.85 24.11
C SER A 547 7.96 5.69 25.04
N ALA A 548 7.82 5.89 26.34
CA ALA A 548 8.20 4.90 27.34
C ALA A 548 7.71 3.52 26.89
N GLU A 549 8.49 2.48 27.21
CA GLU A 549 8.24 1.05 26.97
C GLU A 549 6.84 0.73 26.44
N GLU A 550 6.73 -0.03 25.32
CA GLU A 550 5.42 -0.46 24.79
C GLU A 550 4.48 -0.78 25.95
N PRO A 551 3.28 -0.16 26.00
CA PRO A 551 2.38 -0.33 27.14
C PRO A 551 2.29 -1.82 27.44
N LYS A 552 2.65 -2.19 28.67
CA LYS A 552 2.64 -3.61 29.06
C LYS A 552 1.25 -4.13 28.73
N LYS A 553 1.19 -5.24 27.99
CA LYS A 553 -0.06 -5.92 27.68
C LYS A 553 -0.66 -6.44 28.97
N THR A 554 -1.45 -5.60 29.63
CA THR A 554 -2.27 -5.96 30.78
C THR A 554 -3.66 -6.31 30.27
N LYS A 555 -4.29 -7.26 30.95
CA LYS A 555 -5.65 -7.68 30.60
C LYS A 555 -6.61 -6.55 30.97
N TRP A 556 -7.52 -6.21 30.06
CA TRP A 556 -8.62 -5.32 30.39
C TRP A 556 -9.50 -5.95 31.47
N PRO A 557 -9.91 -5.19 32.50
CA PRO A 557 -10.94 -5.65 33.42
C PRO A 557 -12.23 -5.92 32.65
N SER A 558 -13.10 -6.74 33.22
CA SER A 558 -14.43 -6.95 32.68
C SER A 558 -15.26 -5.66 32.79
N LEU A 559 -16.22 -5.48 31.88
CA LEU A 559 -17.14 -4.35 31.91
C LEU A 559 -17.84 -4.24 33.29
N ARG A 560 -18.21 -5.38 33.89
CA ARG A 560 -18.83 -5.42 35.21
C ARG A 560 -17.91 -4.86 36.31
N GLU A 561 -16.62 -5.17 36.27
CA GLU A 561 -15.65 -4.66 37.26
C GLU A 561 -15.47 -3.14 37.15
N VAL A 562 -15.51 -2.57 35.94
CA VAL A 562 -15.39 -1.11 35.72
C VAL A 562 -16.67 -0.36 36.07
N MET A 563 -17.83 -1.02 35.94
CA MET A 563 -19.13 -0.41 36.22
C MET A 563 -19.51 -0.41 37.70
N VAL A 564 -18.81 -1.16 38.55
CA VAL A 564 -19.03 -1.16 40.00
C VAL A 564 -18.30 0.04 40.61
N GLU A 565 -19.03 0.90 41.31
CA GLU A 565 -18.45 2.05 41.99
C GLU A 565 -17.35 1.63 42.98
N PRO A 566 -16.23 2.38 43.06
CA PRO A 566 -15.23 2.16 44.11
C PRO A 566 -15.89 2.44 45.48
N GLY A 567 -16.25 1.37 46.21
CA GLY A 567 -16.91 1.48 47.52
C GLY A 567 -17.96 0.42 47.85
N ALA A 568 -18.33 -0.45 46.90
CA ALA A 568 -19.29 -1.54 47.13
C ALA A 568 -18.62 -2.91 47.43
N TRP A 569 -17.58 -2.91 48.28
CA TRP A 569 -16.95 -4.10 48.85
C TRP A 569 -16.93 -4.02 50.37
#